data_AF-A0A1B6EHG0-F1
#
_entry.id   AF-A0A1B6EHG0-F1
#
_cell.length_a   1.000
_cell.length_b   1.000
_cell.length_c   1.000
_cell.angle_alpha   90.00
_cell.angle_beta   90.00
_cell.angle_gamma   90.00
#
_symmetry.space_group_name_H-M   'P 1'
#
loop_
_entity.id
_entity.type
_entity.pdbx_description
1 polymer ?
#
loop_
_entity_poly.entity_id
_entity_poly.type
_entity_poly.pdbx_seq_one_letter_code
_entity_poly.pdbx_strand_id
1 'polypeptide(L)'
;SRRNGFRIRENRMQHSVGVPVPNPWLQNTSGIVGSRDDETKMEILDSGENAPVARPSTTELQQDVALTHSASTNPAKKRPITAMECFEALQVYRDSVSSHGVYSINMERIAAQMSHPGWDEVENNLTK
;
A
#
# COMPACT_ATOMS: atom_id res chain seq x y z
N SER A 1 3.14 -13.16 1.22
CA SER A 1 2.35 -12.01 0.74
C SER A 1 2.99 -11.40 -0.51
N ARG A 2 2.43 -11.63 -1.71
CA ARG A 2 2.94 -11.14 -3.02
C ARG A 2 1.88 -10.34 -3.81
N ARG A 3 0.82 -9.90 -3.13
CA ARG A 3 -0.31 -9.25 -3.79
C ARG A 3 -0.03 -7.80 -4.13
N ASN A 4 0.89 -7.13 -3.44
CA ASN A 4 1.23 -5.74 -3.73
C ASN A 4 2.55 -5.66 -4.47
N GLY A 5 2.57 -4.84 -5.53
CA GLY A 5 3.75 -4.57 -6.36
C GLY A 5 4.79 -3.72 -5.63
N PHE A 6 5.11 -4.04 -4.38
CA PHE A 6 6.35 -3.56 -3.80
C PHE A 6 7.44 -4.49 -4.31
N ARG A 7 8.24 -4.00 -5.24
CA ARG A 7 9.48 -4.67 -5.64
C ARG A 7 10.58 -4.01 -4.82
N ILE A 8 11.25 -4.81 -3.99
CA ILE A 8 12.43 -4.37 -3.26
C ILE A 8 13.62 -4.58 -4.20
N ARG A 9 14.38 -3.52 -4.48
CA ARG A 9 15.72 -3.61 -5.09
C ARG A 9 16.69 -2.96 -4.11
N GLU A 10 17.84 -3.58 -3.90
CA GLU A 10 18.92 -3.00 -3.07
C GLU A 10 18.48 -2.65 -1.64
N ASN A 11 17.63 -3.49 -1.03
CA ASN A 11 17.07 -3.29 0.30
C ASN A 11 16.23 -1.99 0.48
N ARG A 12 15.78 -1.38 -0.63
CA ARG A 12 14.91 -0.19 -0.65
C ARG A 12 13.59 -0.51 -1.34
N MET A 13 12.48 0.03 -0.81
CA MET A 13 11.17 -0.09 -1.44
C MET A 13 11.12 0.80 -2.69
N GLN A 14 10.83 0.23 -3.87
CA GLN A 14 10.74 1.02 -5.11
C GLN A 14 9.54 1.97 -5.16
N HIS A 15 8.49 1.66 -4.39
CA HIS A 15 7.29 2.47 -4.27
C HIS A 15 6.90 2.52 -2.79
N SER A 16 6.57 3.71 -2.28
CA SER A 16 6.12 3.88 -0.90
C SER A 16 4.72 3.28 -0.70
N VAL A 17 4.42 2.88 0.52
CA VAL A 17 3.12 2.33 0.89
C VAL A 17 2.05 3.42 0.74
N GLY A 18 1.01 3.13 -0.03
CA GLY A 18 -0.12 4.06 -0.26
C GLY A 18 -0.01 4.92 -1.52
N VAL A 19 1.10 4.87 -2.25
CA VAL A 19 1.26 5.55 -3.54
C VAL A 19 0.92 4.60 -4.69
N PRO A 20 0.19 5.04 -5.73
CA PRO A 20 -0.17 4.17 -6.83
C PRO A 20 1.05 3.81 -7.68
N VAL A 21 1.05 2.61 -8.26
CA VAL A 21 2.19 2.11 -9.05
C VAL A 21 2.26 2.84 -10.40
N PRO A 22 3.38 3.50 -10.75
CA PRO A 22 3.53 4.18 -12.03
C PRO A 22 3.42 3.19 -13.21
N ASN A 23 2.77 3.59 -14.28
CA ASN A 23 2.66 2.79 -15.50
C ASN A 23 3.96 2.88 -16.33
N PRO A 24 4.76 1.79 -16.46
CA PRO A 24 6.06 1.85 -17.15
C PRO A 24 5.95 2.13 -18.66
N TRP A 25 4.74 2.07 -19.22
CA TRP A 25 4.47 2.35 -20.63
C TRP A 25 4.09 3.80 -20.91
N LEU A 26 3.93 4.64 -19.86
CA LEU A 26 3.67 6.07 -20.01
C LEU A 26 4.98 6.85 -19.87
N GLN A 27 5.30 7.69 -20.85
CA GLN A 27 6.52 8.50 -20.87
C GLN A 27 6.62 9.49 -19.71
N ASN A 28 5.48 9.91 -19.14
CA ASN A 28 5.40 10.86 -18.02
C ASN A 28 5.73 10.23 -16.65
N THR A 29 6.13 8.96 -16.59
CA THR A 29 6.42 8.27 -15.31
C THR A 29 7.86 8.44 -14.81
N SER A 30 8.76 8.96 -15.63
CA SER A 30 10.18 9.13 -15.31
C SER A 30 10.45 10.08 -14.14
N GLY A 31 9.56 11.04 -13.86
CA GLY A 31 9.67 11.97 -12.73
C GLY A 31 8.95 11.57 -11.44
N ILE A 32 8.05 10.57 -11.49
CA ILE A 32 7.16 10.21 -10.37
C ILE A 32 7.90 9.43 -9.27
N VAL A 33 8.95 8.70 -9.65
CA VAL A 33 9.76 7.88 -8.72
C VAL A 33 10.93 8.69 -8.12
N GLY A 34 10.99 9.99 -8.40
CA GLY A 34 11.98 10.89 -7.83
C GLY A 34 11.81 10.98 -6.31
N SER A 35 12.91 10.74 -5.61
CA SER A 35 13.04 10.71 -4.14
C SER A 35 12.33 11.89 -3.45
N ARG A 36 11.05 11.70 -3.11
CA ARG A 36 10.24 12.61 -2.27
C ARG A 36 10.55 12.49 -0.79
N ASP A 37 11.33 11.48 -0.41
CA ASP A 37 11.67 11.17 0.98
C ASP A 37 12.84 12.02 1.51
N ASP A 38 13.45 12.86 0.68
CA ASP A 38 14.59 13.67 1.08
C ASP A 38 14.11 15.07 1.54
N GLU A 39 13.43 15.10 2.69
CA GLU A 39 13.07 16.34 3.39
C GLU A 39 14.30 17.21 3.74
N THR A 40 15.50 16.64 3.60
CA THR A 40 16.81 17.25 3.85
C THR A 40 17.58 17.62 2.60
N LYS A 41 16.95 17.63 1.43
CA LYS A 41 17.63 17.96 0.17
C LYS A 41 18.12 19.41 0.18
N MET A 42 19.42 19.57 -0.06
CA MET A 42 20.07 20.86 -0.26
C MET A 42 20.33 21.08 -1.75
N GLU A 43 20.13 22.30 -2.24
CA GLU A 43 20.54 22.72 -3.58
C GLU A 43 21.74 23.66 -3.50
N ILE A 44 22.65 23.54 -4.46
CA ILE A 44 23.78 24.46 -4.61
C ILE A 44 23.29 25.60 -5.50
N LEU A 45 23.23 26.80 -4.93
CA LEU A 45 22.90 28.01 -5.65
C LEU A 45 24.02 28.37 -6.63
N ASP A 46 23.72 29.18 -7.64
CA ASP A 46 24.70 29.65 -8.63
C ASP A 46 25.83 30.50 -7.97
N SER A 47 25.59 30.97 -6.74
CA SER A 47 26.59 31.60 -5.86
C SER A 47 27.55 30.62 -5.17
N GLY A 48 27.35 29.30 -5.32
CA GLY A 48 28.13 28.25 -4.67
C GLY A 48 27.68 27.91 -3.24
N GLU A 49 26.64 28.55 -2.72
CA GLU A 49 26.10 28.30 -1.39
C GLU A 49 25.09 27.14 -1.38
N ASN A 50 25.09 26.34 -0.31
CA ASN A 50 24.09 25.29 -0.14
C ASN A 50 22.87 25.86 0.57
N ALA A 51 21.70 25.81 -0.06
CA ALA A 51 20.43 26.22 0.50
C ALA A 51 19.46 25.03 0.61
N PRO A 52 18.55 25.01 1.60
CA PRO A 52 17.49 24.01 1.65
C PRO A 52 16.58 24.18 0.44
N VAL A 53 16.22 23.07 -0.21
CA VAL A 53 15.27 23.09 -1.32
C VAL A 53 13.92 23.63 -0.81
N ALA A 54 13.37 24.61 -1.53
CA ALA A 54 12.07 25.18 -1.18
C ALA A 54 10.99 24.09 -1.15
N ARG A 55 10.17 24.09 -0.10
CA ARG A 55 9.03 23.17 -0.02
C ARG A 55 8.05 23.50 -1.14
N PRO A 56 7.52 22.49 -1.85
CA PRO A 56 6.53 22.72 -2.89
C PRO A 56 5.29 23.38 -2.29
N SER A 57 4.70 24.31 -3.04
CA SER A 57 3.42 24.91 -2.71
C SER A 57 2.30 23.86 -2.73
N THR A 58 1.18 24.18 -2.06
CA THR A 58 0.00 23.30 -2.05
C THR A 58 -0.51 23.00 -3.46
N THR A 59 -0.45 23.98 -4.37
CA THR A 59 -0.89 23.82 -5.76
C THR A 59 0.01 22.86 -6.52
N GLU A 60 1.33 22.99 -6.38
CA GLU A 60 2.29 22.06 -6.99
C GLU A 60 2.10 20.64 -6.45
N LEU A 61 1.85 20.51 -5.14
CA LEU A 61 1.60 19.22 -4.51
C LEU A 61 0.31 18.56 -5.03
N GLN A 62 -0.76 19.32 -5.22
CA GLN A 62 -2.01 18.82 -5.80
C GLN A 62 -1.84 18.40 -7.25
N GLN A 63 -1.17 19.21 -8.06
CA GLN A 63 -0.88 18.91 -9.47
C GLN A 63 -0.06 17.62 -9.59
N ASP A 64 0.94 17.45 -8.74
CA ASP A 64 1.80 16.28 -8.74
C ASP A 64 1.05 15.01 -8.29
N VAL A 65 0.19 15.10 -7.27
CA VAL A 65 -0.69 14.00 -6.88
C VAL A 65 -1.62 13.60 -8.03
N ALA A 66 -2.23 14.58 -8.70
CA ALA A 66 -3.12 14.33 -9.84
C ALA A 66 -2.36 13.66 -11.00
N LEU A 67 -1.15 14.12 -11.31
CA LEU A 67 -0.28 13.52 -12.33
C LEU A 67 0.09 12.09 -11.97
N THR A 68 0.49 11.85 -10.71
CA THR A 68 0.86 10.53 -10.20
C THR A 68 -0.29 9.53 -10.34
N HIS A 69 -1.51 9.93 -9.96
CA HIS A 69 -2.69 9.09 -10.14
C HIS A 69 -3.05 8.87 -11.62
N SER A 70 -2.94 9.90 -12.46
CA SER A 70 -3.25 9.81 -13.89
C SER A 70 -2.28 8.90 -14.65
N ALA A 71 -1.00 8.93 -14.26
CA ALA A 71 0.05 8.12 -14.84
C ALA A 71 0.20 6.74 -14.16
N SER A 72 -0.66 6.43 -13.18
CA SER A 72 -0.64 5.13 -12.52
C SER A 72 -1.40 4.08 -13.30
N THR A 73 -0.95 2.83 -13.21
CA THR A 73 -1.77 1.71 -13.68
C THR A 73 -2.84 1.44 -12.63
N ASN A 74 -4.12 1.43 -13.03
CA ASN A 74 -5.17 0.90 -12.18
C ASN A 74 -4.81 -0.53 -11.80
N PRO A 75 -4.55 -0.83 -10.51
CA PRO A 75 -4.30 -2.20 -10.12
C PRO A 75 -5.56 -2.98 -10.47
N ALA A 76 -5.40 -4.11 -11.16
CA ALA A 76 -6.51 -5.01 -11.45
C ALA A 76 -7.33 -5.23 -10.18
N LYS A 77 -8.65 -5.08 -10.24
CA LYS A 77 -9.54 -5.31 -9.10
C LYS A 77 -9.27 -6.72 -8.58
N LYS A 78 -8.59 -6.83 -7.45
CA LYS A 78 -8.27 -8.12 -6.84
C LYS A 78 -9.52 -8.64 -6.16
N ARG A 79 -9.67 -9.97 -6.12
CA ARG A 79 -10.71 -10.59 -5.28
C ARG A 79 -10.56 -10.09 -3.84
N PRO A 80 -11.65 -9.86 -3.10
CA PRO A 80 -11.60 -9.61 -1.66
C PRO A 80 -10.75 -10.68 -0.95
N ILE A 81 -10.06 -10.29 0.12
CA ILE A 81 -9.30 -11.24 0.94
C ILE A 81 -10.30 -12.12 1.67
N THR A 82 -10.12 -13.43 1.59
CA THR A 82 -10.98 -14.38 2.33
C THR A 82 -10.52 -14.53 3.78
N ALA A 83 -11.44 -14.92 4.67
CA ALA A 83 -11.11 -15.18 6.07
C ALA A 83 -10.02 -16.26 6.21
N MET A 84 -10.05 -17.30 5.35
CA MET A 84 -9.04 -18.35 5.31
C MET A 84 -7.64 -17.83 4.94
N GLU A 85 -7.55 -17.03 3.87
CA GLU A 85 -6.27 -16.40 3.48
C GLU A 85 -5.70 -15.51 4.58
N CYS A 86 -6.56 -14.83 5.36
CA CYS A 86 -6.15 -14.02 6.49
C CYS A 86 -5.62 -14.89 7.65
N PHE A 87 -6.34 -15.96 7.96
CA PHE A 87 -5.98 -16.91 9.02
C PHE A 87 -4.61 -17.56 8.75
N GLU A 88 -4.40 -18.08 7.55
CA GLU A 88 -3.12 -18.67 7.14
C GLU A 88 -1.98 -17.64 7.19
N ALA A 89 -2.21 -16.42 6.73
CA ALA A 89 -1.21 -15.37 6.76
C ALA A 89 -0.78 -15.02 8.19
N LEU A 90 -1.72 -14.94 9.13
CA LEU A 90 -1.43 -14.65 10.55
C LEU A 90 -0.72 -15.81 11.25
N GLN A 91 -0.89 -17.05 10.80
CA GLN A 91 -0.11 -18.18 11.31
C GLN A 91 1.36 -18.14 10.85
N VAL A 92 1.61 -17.72 9.60
CA VAL A 92 2.96 -17.60 9.04
C VAL A 92 3.69 -16.38 9.60
N TYR A 93 3.00 -15.25 9.75
CA TYR A 93 3.59 -13.97 10.17
C TYR A 93 3.08 -13.57 11.55
N ARG A 94 3.44 -14.34 12.59
CA ARG A 94 2.97 -14.09 13.97
C ARG A 94 3.31 -12.71 14.52
N ASP A 95 4.45 -12.17 14.11
CA ASP A 95 4.93 -10.86 14.56
C ASP A 95 4.22 -9.67 13.90
N SER A 96 3.27 -9.92 12.97
CA SER A 96 2.50 -8.83 12.33
C SER A 96 1.58 -8.11 13.32
N VAL A 97 1.23 -8.76 14.44
CA VAL A 97 0.44 -8.17 15.52
C VAL A 97 1.28 -8.23 16.80
N SER A 98 1.85 -7.09 17.21
CA SER A 98 2.76 -7.02 18.36
C SER A 98 2.10 -7.41 19.70
N SER A 99 0.78 -7.29 19.81
CA SER A 99 0.03 -7.66 21.02
C SER A 99 -0.49 -9.09 20.94
N HIS A 100 0.02 -9.95 21.82
CA HIS A 100 -0.40 -11.34 21.91
C HIS A 100 -1.90 -11.51 22.20
N GLY A 101 -2.48 -10.68 23.08
CA GLY A 101 -3.91 -10.74 23.40
C GLY A 101 -4.79 -10.42 22.19
N VAL A 102 -4.40 -9.38 21.43
CA VAL A 102 -5.10 -9.00 20.19
C VAL A 102 -4.96 -10.09 19.12
N TYR A 103 -3.78 -10.67 18.99
CA TYR A 103 -3.54 -11.78 18.07
C TYR A 103 -4.44 -12.98 18.39
N SER A 104 -4.39 -13.48 19.63
CA SER A 104 -5.10 -14.70 20.04
C SER A 104 -6.62 -14.57 19.93
N ILE A 105 -7.19 -13.46 20.40
CA ILE A 105 -8.64 -13.21 20.32
C ILE A 105 -9.09 -13.13 18.85
N ASN A 106 -8.32 -12.48 17.99
CA ASN A 106 -8.70 -12.35 16.58
C ASN A 106 -8.52 -13.67 15.81
N MET A 107 -7.50 -14.48 16.13
CA MET A 107 -7.35 -15.82 15.57
C MET A 107 -8.56 -16.71 15.89
N GLU A 108 -9.04 -16.67 17.13
CA GLU A 108 -10.24 -17.39 17.55
C GLU A 108 -11.49 -16.91 16.80
N ARG A 109 -11.69 -15.58 16.71
CA ARG A 109 -12.83 -15.00 16.00
C ARG A 109 -12.86 -15.38 14.52
N ILE A 110 -11.72 -15.34 13.85
CA ILE A 110 -11.61 -15.73 12.43
C ILE A 110 -11.94 -17.22 12.27
N ALA A 111 -11.43 -18.07 13.16
CA ALA A 111 -11.73 -19.51 13.15
C ALA A 111 -13.23 -19.79 13.40
N ALA A 112 -13.86 -19.09 14.34
CA ALA A 112 -15.28 -19.20 14.63
C ALA A 112 -16.14 -18.78 13.44
N GLN A 113 -15.76 -17.69 12.76
CA GLN A 113 -16.47 -17.20 11.56
C GLN A 113 -16.41 -18.20 10.39
N MET A 114 -15.33 -18.98 10.28
CA MET A 114 -15.22 -20.02 9.24
C MET A 114 -15.95 -21.32 9.62
N SER A 115 -16.22 -21.55 10.91
CA SER A 115 -16.80 -22.80 11.42
C SER A 115 -18.34 -22.81 11.42
N HIS A 116 -18.96 -21.64 11.28
CA HIS A 116 -20.41 -21.49 11.27
C HIS A 116 -20.87 -20.79 9.99
N PRO A 117 -21.93 -21.29 9.33
CA PRO A 117 -22.50 -20.60 8.18
C PRO A 117 -22.93 -19.19 8.59
N GLY A 118 -22.57 -18.21 7.78
CA GLY A 118 -23.02 -16.84 7.99
C GLY A 118 -24.54 -16.74 7.87
N TRP A 119 -25.15 -15.77 8.55
CA TRP A 119 -26.60 -15.51 8.40
C TRP A 119 -27.01 -15.31 6.93
N ASP A 120 -26.12 -14.71 6.11
CA ASP A 120 -26.31 -14.54 4.66
C ASP A 120 -26.39 -15.88 3.89
N GLU A 121 -25.69 -16.92 4.34
CA GLU A 121 -25.78 -18.26 3.74
C GLU A 121 -27.02 -19.01 4.21
N VAL A 122 -27.44 -18.80 5.46
CA VAL A 122 -28.68 -19.38 5.99
C VAL A 122 -29.89 -18.80 5.26
N GLU A 123 -29.96 -17.49 5.06
CA GLU A 123 -31.06 -16.81 4.37
C GLU A 123 -31.17 -17.21 2.88
N ASN A 124 -30.03 -17.36 2.19
CA ASN A 124 -29.97 -17.85 0.80
C ASN A 124 -30.36 -19.34 0.64
N ASN A 125 -30.25 -20.14 1.70
CA ASN A 125 -30.67 -21.55 1.70
C ASN A 125 -32.14 -21.73 2.13
N LEU A 126 -32.74 -20.74 2.81
CA LEU A 126 -34.17 -20.70 3.16
C LEU A 126 -35.06 -20.20 2.02
N THR A 127 -34.50 -19.50 1.04
CA THR A 127 -35.20 -18.95 -0.12
C THR A 127 -35.15 -19.83 -1.37
N LYS A 128 -34.57 -21.03 -1.27
CA LYS A 128 -34.60 -22.09 -2.29
C LYS A 128 -35.50 -23.24 -1.85
#